data_AF-A0AAN9DB36-F1
#
_entry.id   AF-A0AAN9DB36-F1
#
_cell.length_a   1.000
_cell.length_b   1.000
_cell.length_c   1.000
_cell.angle_alpha   90.00
_cell.angle_beta   90.00
_cell.angle_gamma   90.00
#
_symmetry.space_group_name_H-M   'P 1'
#
loop_
_entity.id
_entity.type
_entity.pdbx_description
1 polymer ?
#
loop_
_entity_poly.entity_id
_entity_poly.type
_entity_poly.pdbx_seq_one_letter_code
_entity_poly.pdbx_strand_id
1 'polypeptide(L)'
;MCAVPSPCARSSACTRTGKNSCAVLTSRSSGSFSNDFGRLLGANLKILRNIILQDDREFAKVWSKTSKSLIAYESGRIYFDNYRCCYSSLLPEPEQLYELPKTPKTEKIEDALLCQCPLDNVLPNSSEQKSCLLALTAHNWLHRLSADTGGTLQRVFLSSHFKFRSLGWDSSQETFYVKSTQSKQTTLQRQAGVDNNILMRLAVFQVFPLELVGMLEINKKVFGKTAVDVLLSQGVLAVSHSSKHVKLYSFEYIVNKYRIEKLALGQQCEINGGKGIVGEAPYGIPVNIHIHECPPVLFEMSYFENGVQIGGHPWHYIYTPNHTRHRGTHHICSITDGELARNGVQDMKCDSLEADWIFFHPDDSGRIVHAGPSAINVLKIMAETGCDWKCEIVTDFSITAARDNSAPQVIVTSSGRTVKRRFQLLDDDPAQETFRMVKYEDELDLLAVIDVTHAEDEGQAHLRLHDNKTGILMKRVPLKEPWDVTYSHEVYFDRDTIIHTVQEKNNTFCCHVYKMKRRPSDEP
;
A
#
# COMPACT_ATOMS: atom_id res chain seq x y z
N MET A 1 37.94 12.90 -41.55
CA MET A 1 36.78 12.36 -42.31
C MET A 1 35.67 12.11 -41.32
N CYS A 2 34.71 13.02 -41.30
CA CYS A 2 33.59 13.03 -40.38
C CYS A 2 32.50 12.08 -40.89
N ALA A 3 32.04 11.15 -40.06
CA ALA A 3 30.77 10.48 -40.25
C ALA A 3 29.80 11.02 -39.19
N VAL A 4 28.85 11.82 -39.66
CA VAL A 4 27.78 12.45 -38.88
C VAL A 4 26.81 11.35 -38.41
N PRO A 5 26.40 11.29 -37.12
CA PRO A 5 25.29 10.45 -36.70
C PRO A 5 23.98 11.01 -37.24
N SER A 6 23.23 10.16 -37.95
CA SER A 6 21.89 10.42 -38.47
C SER A 6 20.92 10.87 -37.35
N PRO A 7 20.08 11.89 -37.59
CA PRO A 7 19.13 12.37 -36.59
C PRO A 7 18.00 11.35 -36.42
N CYS A 8 17.88 10.77 -35.22
CA CYS A 8 16.65 10.09 -34.81
C CYS A 8 15.51 11.10 -34.86
N ALA A 9 14.58 10.88 -35.79
CA ALA A 9 13.37 11.65 -35.91
C ALA A 9 12.59 11.61 -34.58
N ARG A 10 12.44 12.78 -33.95
CA ARG A 10 11.49 13.00 -32.87
C ARG A 10 10.10 12.59 -33.37
N SER A 11 9.46 11.64 -32.70
CA SER A 11 8.05 11.36 -32.95
C SER A 11 7.26 12.61 -32.54
N SER A 12 6.73 13.30 -33.54
CA SER A 12 5.76 14.39 -33.38
C SER A 12 4.60 13.92 -32.49
N ALA A 13 4.13 14.82 -31.63
CA ALA A 13 2.94 14.66 -30.80
C ALA A 13 1.79 14.02 -31.59
N CYS A 14 1.52 12.74 -31.31
CA CYS A 14 0.38 12.06 -31.90
C CYS A 14 -0.84 12.47 -31.09
N THR A 15 -1.65 13.36 -31.65
CA THR A 15 -3.05 13.54 -31.26
C THR A 15 -3.70 12.15 -31.20
N ARG A 16 -4.04 11.70 -29.99
CA ARG A 16 -4.67 10.41 -29.73
C ARG A 16 -6.13 10.48 -30.23
N THR A 17 -6.35 10.13 -31.49
CA THR A 17 -7.68 9.68 -31.93
C THR A 17 -7.97 8.37 -31.19
N GLY A 18 -9.00 8.35 -30.34
CA GLY A 18 -9.41 7.16 -29.60
C GLY A 18 -9.59 5.98 -30.54
N LYS A 19 -8.75 4.94 -30.42
CA LYS A 19 -8.93 3.71 -31.21
C LYS A 19 -10.22 3.06 -30.71
N ASN A 20 -11.23 3.01 -31.58
CA ASN A 20 -12.49 2.31 -31.37
C ASN A 20 -12.22 0.90 -30.80
N SER A 21 -12.87 0.52 -29.70
CA SER A 21 -12.73 -0.82 -29.10
C SER A 21 -12.95 -1.95 -30.11
N CYS A 22 -13.80 -1.74 -31.11
CA CYS A 22 -14.00 -2.68 -32.22
C CYS A 22 -12.73 -2.86 -33.06
N ALA A 23 -11.94 -1.82 -33.28
CA ALA A 23 -10.67 -1.92 -34.02
C ALA A 23 -9.61 -2.69 -33.22
N VAL A 24 -9.58 -2.53 -31.89
CA VAL A 24 -8.67 -3.30 -31.02
C VAL A 24 -9.10 -4.77 -30.95
N LEU A 25 -10.40 -5.05 -30.84
CA LEU A 25 -10.96 -6.40 -30.91
C LEU A 25 -10.69 -7.07 -32.26
N THR A 26 -10.77 -6.33 -33.37
CA THR A 26 -10.47 -6.83 -34.73
C THR A 26 -8.99 -7.14 -34.90
N SER A 27 -8.10 -6.30 -34.35
CA SER A 27 -6.66 -6.56 -34.35
C SER A 27 -6.26 -7.74 -33.46
N ARG A 28 -7.01 -7.98 -32.37
CA ARG A 28 -6.89 -9.20 -31.55
C ARG A 28 -7.37 -10.43 -32.30
N SER A 29 -8.54 -10.41 -32.93
CA SER A 29 -9.04 -11.57 -33.70
C SER A 29 -8.15 -11.91 -34.88
N SER A 30 -7.43 -10.93 -35.44
CA SER A 30 -6.43 -11.14 -36.49
C SER A 30 -5.06 -11.61 -35.96
N GLY A 31 -4.91 -11.92 -34.67
CA GLY A 31 -3.67 -12.47 -34.09
C GLY A 31 -2.53 -11.47 -33.91
N SER A 32 -2.79 -10.16 -34.02
CA SER A 32 -1.72 -9.14 -34.00
C SER A 32 -0.93 -9.06 -32.68
N PHE A 33 -1.48 -9.63 -31.60
CA PHE A 33 -0.90 -9.62 -30.25
C PHE A 33 -0.71 -11.03 -29.67
N SER A 34 -0.85 -12.10 -30.46
CA SER A 34 -0.85 -13.49 -29.95
C SER A 34 0.52 -13.99 -29.49
N ASN A 35 1.61 -13.36 -29.95
CA ASN A 35 2.97 -13.85 -29.72
C ASN A 35 3.62 -13.32 -28.44
N ASP A 36 2.92 -12.46 -27.68
CA ASP A 36 3.43 -11.82 -26.47
C ASP A 36 2.27 -11.63 -25.48
N PHE A 37 2.32 -12.38 -24.37
CA PHE A 37 1.28 -12.38 -23.34
C PHE A 37 1.09 -10.99 -22.70
N GLY A 38 2.18 -10.25 -22.46
CA GLY A 38 2.13 -8.91 -21.90
C GLY A 38 1.45 -7.92 -22.85
N ARG A 39 1.75 -8.00 -24.15
CA ARG A 39 1.07 -7.18 -25.17
C ARG A 39 -0.42 -7.53 -25.28
N LEU A 40 -0.77 -8.81 -25.22
CA LEU A 40 -2.17 -9.25 -25.25
C LEU A 40 -2.94 -8.76 -24.03
N LEU A 41 -2.37 -8.91 -22.83
CA LEU A 41 -2.95 -8.43 -21.58
C LEU A 41 -3.15 -6.92 -21.63
N GLY A 42 -2.11 -6.16 -22.01
CA GLY A 42 -2.21 -4.70 -22.14
C GLY A 42 -3.23 -4.27 -23.20
N ALA A 43 -3.43 -5.03 -24.28
CA ALA A 43 -4.50 -4.78 -25.25
C ALA A 43 -5.89 -5.06 -24.67
N ASN A 44 -6.06 -6.14 -23.91
CA ASN A 44 -7.31 -6.48 -23.23
C ASN A 44 -7.69 -5.43 -22.18
N LEU A 45 -6.73 -4.97 -21.37
CA LEU A 45 -6.94 -3.94 -20.37
C LEU A 45 -7.31 -2.60 -21.01
N LYS A 46 -6.73 -2.25 -22.16
CA LYS A 46 -7.17 -1.08 -22.95
C LYS A 46 -8.61 -1.19 -23.42
N ILE A 47 -9.05 -2.38 -23.86
CA ILE A 47 -10.45 -2.61 -24.23
C ILE A 47 -11.33 -2.44 -22.98
N LEU A 48 -10.95 -3.03 -21.85
CA LEU A 48 -11.69 -2.94 -20.59
C LEU A 48 -11.82 -1.48 -20.12
N ARG A 49 -10.71 -0.73 -20.10
CA ARG A 49 -10.69 0.71 -19.81
C ARG A 49 -11.70 1.45 -20.67
N ASN A 50 -11.67 1.23 -22.00
CA ASN A 50 -12.60 1.89 -22.91
C ASN A 50 -14.06 1.53 -22.61
N ILE A 51 -14.37 0.28 -22.24
CA ILE A 51 -15.71 -0.16 -21.88
C ILE A 51 -16.16 0.51 -20.57
N ILE A 52 -15.32 0.49 -19.53
CA ILE A 52 -15.63 1.09 -18.22
C ILE A 52 -15.96 2.57 -18.37
N LEU A 53 -15.24 3.28 -19.25
CA LEU A 53 -15.41 4.71 -19.47
C LEU A 53 -16.58 5.08 -20.39
N GLN A 54 -17.34 4.11 -20.93
CA GLN A 54 -18.56 4.42 -21.71
C GLN A 54 -19.65 5.04 -20.82
N ASP A 55 -20.41 5.97 -21.41
CA ASP A 55 -21.53 6.63 -20.73
C ASP A 55 -22.66 5.63 -20.42
N ASP A 56 -22.93 4.65 -21.28
CA ASP A 56 -23.98 3.64 -21.06
C ASP A 56 -23.62 2.58 -20.00
N ARG A 57 -22.46 2.71 -19.34
CA ARG A 57 -22.05 1.84 -18.23
C ARG A 57 -22.20 2.57 -16.91
N GLU A 58 -22.66 1.85 -15.91
CA GLU A 58 -22.73 2.32 -14.52
C GLU A 58 -22.17 1.27 -13.57
N PHE A 59 -21.89 1.65 -12.34
CA PHE A 59 -21.54 0.70 -11.29
C PHE A 59 -22.73 0.54 -10.36
N ALA A 60 -23.29 -0.67 -10.34
CA ALA A 60 -24.42 -0.99 -9.48
C ALA A 60 -23.93 -1.80 -8.28
N LYS A 61 -24.42 -1.46 -7.09
CA LYS A 61 -24.25 -2.30 -5.90
C LYS A 61 -24.89 -3.66 -6.17
N VAL A 62 -24.09 -4.72 -6.08
CA VAL A 62 -24.54 -6.10 -6.31
C VAL A 62 -24.55 -6.94 -5.04
N TRP A 63 -23.76 -6.56 -4.03
CA TRP A 63 -23.60 -7.38 -2.84
C TRP A 63 -23.21 -6.55 -1.63
N SER A 64 -23.56 -7.05 -0.45
CA SER A 64 -23.07 -6.52 0.80
C SER A 64 -23.04 -7.56 1.90
N LYS A 65 -22.06 -7.46 2.80
CA LYS A 65 -21.94 -8.33 3.98
C LYS A 65 -21.31 -7.62 5.16
N THR A 66 -21.83 -7.91 6.35
CA THR A 66 -21.32 -7.37 7.62
C THR A 66 -20.41 -8.35 8.36
N SER A 67 -19.52 -7.80 9.19
CA SER A 67 -18.64 -8.56 10.08
C SER A 67 -18.39 -7.80 11.38
N LYS A 68 -17.97 -8.54 12.40
CA LYS A 68 -17.54 -8.00 13.70
C LYS A 68 -16.02 -7.77 13.76
N SER A 69 -15.29 -8.23 12.75
CA SER A 69 -13.86 -8.00 12.59
C SER A 69 -13.61 -7.13 11.37
N LEU A 70 -12.40 -6.58 11.27
CA LEU A 70 -11.92 -5.91 10.07
C LEU A 70 -12.11 -6.80 8.85
N ILE A 71 -12.48 -6.16 7.73
CA ILE A 71 -12.64 -6.79 6.42
C ILE A 71 -11.43 -6.35 5.61
N ALA A 72 -10.66 -7.31 5.09
CA ALA A 72 -9.51 -7.03 4.24
C ALA A 72 -9.85 -7.33 2.78
N TYR A 73 -9.33 -6.53 1.87
CA TYR A 73 -9.44 -6.76 0.44
C TYR A 73 -8.06 -6.82 -0.20
N GLU A 74 -7.78 -7.88 -0.95
CA GLU A 74 -6.50 -8.07 -1.62
C GLU A 74 -6.71 -8.81 -2.95
N SER A 75 -6.40 -8.15 -4.06
CA SER A 75 -6.41 -8.71 -5.43
C SER A 75 -7.65 -9.56 -5.77
N GLY A 76 -8.83 -8.96 -5.74
CA GLY A 76 -10.08 -9.65 -6.04
C GLY A 76 -10.58 -10.62 -4.96
N ARG A 77 -9.99 -10.61 -3.75
CA ARG A 77 -10.42 -11.45 -2.62
C ARG A 77 -10.84 -10.59 -1.43
N ILE A 78 -11.98 -10.93 -0.83
CA ILE A 78 -12.54 -10.25 0.33
C ILE A 78 -12.47 -11.20 1.53
N TYR A 79 -11.72 -10.83 2.55
CA TYR A 79 -11.47 -11.64 3.74
C TYR A 79 -12.25 -11.14 4.94
N PHE A 80 -12.87 -12.08 5.64
CA PHE A 80 -13.68 -11.88 6.83
C PHE A 80 -13.16 -12.73 7.99
N ASP A 81 -13.55 -12.36 9.21
CA ASP A 81 -13.29 -13.12 10.44
C ASP A 81 -11.79 -13.42 10.67
N ASN A 82 -10.92 -12.44 10.40
CA ASN A 82 -9.45 -12.58 10.38
C ASN A 82 -8.99 -13.66 9.38
N TYR A 83 -9.29 -13.47 8.09
CA TYR A 83 -8.91 -14.38 6.99
C TYR A 83 -9.51 -15.80 7.05
N ARG A 84 -10.42 -16.07 7.99
CA ARG A 84 -11.08 -17.38 8.12
C ARG A 84 -12.06 -17.65 6.99
N CYS A 85 -12.72 -16.62 6.50
CA CYS A 85 -13.70 -16.71 5.43
C CYS A 85 -13.29 -15.82 4.26
N CYS A 86 -13.26 -16.36 3.05
CA CYS A 86 -12.83 -15.65 1.85
C CYS A 86 -13.93 -15.69 0.79
N TYR A 87 -14.18 -14.54 0.18
CA TYR A 87 -15.03 -14.38 -1.01
C TYR A 87 -14.19 -13.95 -2.20
N SER A 88 -14.48 -14.47 -3.38
CA SER A 88 -13.96 -13.93 -4.63
C SER A 88 -14.88 -12.81 -5.10
N SER A 89 -14.32 -11.65 -5.46
CA SER A 89 -15.05 -10.56 -6.11
C SER A 89 -14.96 -10.61 -7.63
N LEU A 90 -14.40 -11.67 -8.22
CA LEU A 90 -14.18 -11.76 -9.68
C LEU A 90 -15.47 -12.02 -10.46
N LEU A 91 -16.42 -12.72 -9.84
CA LEU A 91 -17.71 -13.04 -10.43
C LEU A 91 -18.69 -11.86 -10.33
N PRO A 92 -19.81 -11.85 -11.10
CA PRO A 92 -20.79 -10.76 -11.07
C PRO A 92 -21.37 -10.49 -9.67
N GLU A 93 -21.42 -11.51 -8.82
CA GLU A 93 -21.67 -11.39 -7.40
C GLU A 93 -20.56 -12.12 -6.64
N PRO A 94 -20.11 -11.61 -5.47
CA PRO A 94 -19.10 -12.28 -4.68
C PRO A 94 -19.52 -13.68 -4.23
N GLU A 95 -18.66 -14.67 -4.49
CA GLU A 95 -18.89 -16.07 -4.10
C GLU A 95 -17.91 -16.51 -3.01
N GLN A 96 -18.41 -17.29 -2.06
CA GLN A 96 -17.58 -17.83 -0.98
C GLN A 96 -16.66 -18.92 -1.54
N LEU A 97 -15.35 -18.73 -1.39
CA LEU A 97 -14.35 -19.70 -1.80
C LEU A 97 -14.12 -20.75 -0.72
N TYR A 98 -13.95 -20.28 0.53
CA TYR A 98 -13.77 -21.16 1.67
C TYR A 98 -14.23 -20.51 2.98
N GLU A 99 -14.50 -21.35 3.97
CA GLU A 99 -14.58 -20.97 5.37
C GLU A 99 -13.85 -22.00 6.21
N LEU A 100 -12.81 -21.56 6.92
CA LEU A 100 -12.06 -22.39 7.84
C LEU A 100 -12.88 -22.64 9.12
N PRO A 101 -12.68 -23.79 9.79
CA PRO A 101 -13.36 -24.09 11.04
C PRO A 101 -13.05 -23.05 12.12
N LYS A 102 -14.00 -22.86 13.04
CA LYS A 102 -13.78 -21.96 14.18
C LYS A 102 -12.68 -22.51 15.08
N THR A 103 -11.61 -21.75 15.23
CA THR A 103 -10.49 -22.09 16.10
C THR A 103 -10.57 -21.34 17.44
N PRO A 104 -9.95 -21.86 18.51
CA PRO A 104 -9.82 -21.13 19.76
C PRO A 104 -9.03 -19.83 19.55
N LYS A 105 -9.23 -18.84 20.43
CA LYS A 105 -8.54 -17.54 20.34
C LYS A 105 -7.01 -17.64 20.33
N THR A 106 -6.46 -18.74 20.84
CA THR A 106 -5.01 -19.05 20.85
C THR A 106 -4.45 -19.41 19.48
N GLU A 107 -5.31 -19.77 18.52
CA GLU A 107 -4.95 -20.21 17.18
C GLU A 107 -5.49 -19.25 16.09
N LYS A 108 -6.02 -18.10 16.50
CA LYS A 108 -6.51 -17.10 15.54
C LYS A 108 -5.37 -16.61 14.64
N ILE A 109 -5.72 -16.32 13.39
CA ILE A 109 -4.84 -15.60 12.46
C ILE A 109 -4.71 -14.16 12.99
N GLU A 110 -3.48 -13.73 13.19
CA GLU A 110 -3.13 -12.37 13.63
C GLU A 110 -2.84 -11.46 12.44
N ASP A 111 -2.22 -12.01 11.40
CA ASP A 111 -1.85 -11.27 10.19
C ASP A 111 -1.73 -12.23 9.00
N ALA A 112 -1.88 -11.72 7.78
CA ALA A 112 -1.74 -12.52 6.57
C ALA A 112 -1.24 -11.71 5.35
N LEU A 113 -0.61 -12.40 4.40
CA LEU A 113 -0.21 -11.85 3.10
C LEU A 113 -0.68 -12.78 1.98
N LEU A 114 -1.28 -12.23 0.91
CA LEU A 114 -1.61 -13.01 -0.28
C LEU A 114 -0.38 -13.12 -1.19
N CYS A 115 -0.02 -14.37 -1.50
CA CYS A 115 0.96 -14.68 -2.51
C CYS A 115 0.28 -15.09 -3.82
N GLN A 116 0.53 -14.33 -4.86
CA GLN A 116 0.21 -14.64 -6.24
C GLN A 116 1.46 -15.23 -6.90
N CYS A 117 1.28 -16.22 -7.75
CA CYS A 117 2.42 -16.88 -8.40
C CYS A 117 3.23 -15.88 -9.24
N PRO A 118 4.58 -15.93 -9.20
CA PRO A 118 5.39 -15.14 -10.11
C PRO A 118 5.04 -15.52 -11.55
N LEU A 119 4.72 -14.51 -12.37
CA LEU A 119 4.34 -14.70 -13.77
C LEU A 119 5.54 -15.08 -14.65
N ASP A 120 6.75 -14.68 -14.23
CA ASP A 120 7.95 -14.74 -15.08
C ASP A 120 8.74 -16.04 -14.96
N ASN A 121 8.50 -16.82 -13.89
CA ASN A 121 9.25 -18.04 -13.61
C ASN A 121 8.34 -19.26 -13.49
N VAL A 122 8.53 -20.24 -14.37
CA VAL A 122 7.89 -21.56 -14.23
C VAL A 122 8.53 -22.27 -13.04
N LEU A 123 7.80 -22.33 -11.92
CA LEU A 123 8.27 -23.03 -10.73
C LEU A 123 8.43 -24.54 -11.01
N PRO A 124 9.38 -25.23 -10.35
CA PRO A 124 9.66 -26.65 -10.59
C PRO A 124 8.43 -27.56 -10.40
N ASN A 125 7.56 -27.20 -9.45
CA ASN A 125 6.34 -27.94 -9.13
C ASN A 125 5.10 -27.13 -9.50
N SER A 126 4.18 -27.72 -10.28
CA SER A 126 2.91 -27.09 -10.67
C SER A 126 2.00 -26.75 -9.47
N SER A 127 2.14 -27.47 -8.35
CA SER A 127 1.42 -27.17 -7.10
C SER A 127 1.92 -25.90 -6.41
N GLU A 128 3.17 -25.50 -6.63
CA GLU A 128 3.74 -24.27 -6.06
C GLU A 128 3.31 -23.02 -6.82
N GLN A 129 2.81 -23.19 -8.06
CA GLN A 129 2.31 -22.10 -8.91
C GLN A 129 0.90 -21.63 -8.51
N LYS A 130 0.26 -22.25 -7.52
CA LYS A 130 -1.06 -21.80 -7.07
C LYS A 130 -0.92 -20.66 -6.06
N SER A 131 -1.83 -19.69 -6.15
CA SER A 131 -1.90 -18.61 -5.16
C SER A 131 -2.12 -19.19 -3.76
N CYS A 132 -1.41 -18.64 -2.78
CA CYS A 132 -1.48 -19.08 -1.40
C CYS A 132 -1.55 -17.89 -0.45
N LEU A 133 -2.19 -18.08 0.70
CA LEU A 133 -2.23 -17.12 1.79
C LEU A 133 -1.19 -17.53 2.84
N LEU A 134 -0.24 -16.64 3.12
CA LEU A 134 0.65 -16.78 4.27
C LEU A 134 -0.08 -16.24 5.49
N ALA A 135 -0.46 -17.10 6.43
CA ALA A 135 -1.21 -16.73 7.62
C ALA A 135 -0.38 -16.95 8.89
N LEU A 136 -0.15 -15.88 9.63
CA LEU A 136 0.52 -15.91 10.93
C LEU A 136 -0.52 -16.09 12.03
N THR A 137 -0.31 -17.08 12.89
CA THR A 137 -1.24 -17.38 13.98
C THR A 137 -0.72 -16.94 15.35
N ALA A 138 -1.63 -16.76 16.32
CA ALA A 138 -1.30 -16.30 17.68
C ALA A 138 -0.37 -17.23 18.49
N HIS A 139 -0.29 -18.49 18.08
CA HIS A 139 0.60 -19.51 18.61
C HIS A 139 1.90 -19.70 17.81
N ASN A 140 2.31 -18.70 17.03
CA ASN A 140 3.58 -18.64 16.30
C ASN A 140 3.75 -19.70 15.20
N TRP A 141 2.65 -20.17 14.63
CA TRP A 141 2.70 -20.92 13.37
C TRP A 141 2.50 -19.98 12.20
N LEU A 142 3.38 -20.10 11.21
CA LEU A 142 3.21 -19.56 9.88
C LEU A 142 2.63 -20.66 9.00
N HIS A 143 1.40 -20.47 8.54
CA HIS A 143 0.72 -21.38 7.63
C HIS A 143 0.81 -20.85 6.21
N ARG A 144 1.08 -21.73 5.26
CA ARG A 144 0.84 -21.49 3.84
C ARG A 144 -0.45 -22.21 3.48
N LEU A 145 -1.52 -21.45 3.26
CA LEU A 145 -2.85 -21.96 2.93
C LEU A 145 -3.10 -21.79 1.43
N SER A 146 -3.85 -22.70 0.80
CA SER A 146 -4.37 -22.47 -0.55
C SER A 146 -5.32 -21.28 -0.52
N ALA A 147 -5.11 -20.29 -1.39
CA ALA A 147 -6.00 -19.13 -1.43
C ALA A 147 -7.41 -19.51 -1.93
N ASP A 148 -7.56 -20.57 -2.72
CA ASP A 148 -8.86 -21.00 -3.26
C ASP A 148 -9.66 -21.86 -2.29
N THR A 149 -8.99 -22.73 -1.52
CA THR A 149 -9.67 -23.74 -0.71
C THR A 149 -9.49 -23.54 0.80
N GLY A 150 -8.55 -22.69 1.22
CA GLY A 150 -8.13 -22.57 2.62
C GLY A 150 -7.34 -23.78 3.14
N GLY A 151 -7.13 -24.82 2.33
CA GLY A 151 -6.40 -26.02 2.72
C GLY A 151 -4.95 -25.71 3.09
N THR A 152 -4.44 -26.30 4.18
CA THR A 152 -3.05 -26.11 4.60
C THR A 152 -2.10 -26.84 3.66
N LEU A 153 -1.22 -26.09 3.00
CA LEU A 153 -0.18 -26.59 2.09
C LEU A 153 1.12 -26.88 2.86
N GLN A 154 1.50 -25.98 3.76
CA GLN A 154 2.71 -26.08 4.58
C GLN A 154 2.50 -25.33 5.90
N ARG A 155 3.24 -25.71 6.94
CA ARG A 155 3.26 -25.01 8.22
C ARG A 155 4.69 -24.94 8.76
N VAL A 156 5.05 -23.82 9.36
CA VAL A 156 6.35 -23.58 9.97
C VAL A 156 6.12 -23.01 11.36
N PHE A 157 6.66 -23.68 12.37
CA PHE A 157 6.67 -23.19 13.74
C PHE A 157 7.83 -22.21 13.91
N LEU A 158 7.55 -20.98 14.33
CA LEU A 158 8.56 -19.93 14.37
C LEU A 158 9.38 -19.96 15.66
N SER A 159 8.72 -20.04 16.82
CA SER A 159 9.40 -20.04 18.12
C SER A 159 8.42 -20.33 19.26
N SER A 160 8.89 -20.98 20.32
CA SER A 160 8.18 -21.09 21.61
C SER A 160 8.51 -19.96 22.59
N HIS A 161 9.57 -19.19 22.35
CA HIS A 161 10.14 -18.24 23.31
C HIS A 161 9.62 -16.81 23.18
N PHE A 162 9.17 -16.40 22.00
CA PHE A 162 8.72 -15.04 21.73
C PHE A 162 7.55 -15.03 20.74
N LYS A 163 6.71 -13.99 20.81
CA LYS A 163 5.48 -13.90 20.02
C LYS A 163 5.69 -13.12 18.74
N PHE A 164 5.29 -13.71 17.62
CA PHE A 164 5.19 -13.06 16.32
C PHE A 164 3.79 -12.54 16.10
N ARG A 165 3.67 -11.33 15.53
CA ARG A 165 2.37 -10.65 15.39
C ARG A 165 2.13 -9.98 14.04
N SER A 166 3.16 -9.70 13.26
CA SER A 166 2.97 -9.07 11.97
C SER A 166 3.82 -9.72 10.88
N LEU A 167 3.29 -9.67 9.67
CA LEU A 167 3.93 -10.00 8.41
C LEU A 167 4.18 -8.71 7.64
N GLY A 168 5.18 -8.72 6.77
CA GLY A 168 5.44 -7.62 5.86
C GLY A 168 6.23 -8.08 4.64
N TRP A 169 6.01 -7.42 3.52
CA TRP A 169 6.79 -7.62 2.31
C TRP A 169 8.11 -6.86 2.43
N ASP A 170 9.23 -7.54 2.16
CA ASP A 170 10.49 -6.89 1.81
C ASP A 170 10.45 -6.52 0.32
N SER A 171 10.23 -7.54 -0.51
CA SER A 171 9.96 -7.41 -1.94
C SER A 171 8.66 -8.15 -2.23
N SER A 172 7.63 -7.42 -2.66
CA SER A 172 6.28 -7.95 -2.89
C SER A 172 6.34 -9.22 -3.74
N GLN A 173 5.66 -10.28 -3.30
CA GLN A 173 5.60 -11.60 -3.97
C GLN A 173 6.91 -12.41 -4.01
N GLU A 174 8.04 -11.87 -3.54
CA GLU A 174 9.34 -12.54 -3.58
C GLU A 174 9.86 -12.89 -2.19
N THR A 175 9.98 -11.87 -1.32
CA THR A 175 10.59 -11.99 0.00
C THR A 175 9.71 -11.28 1.04
N PHE A 176 9.41 -11.97 2.13
CA PHE A 176 8.64 -11.42 3.24
C PHE A 176 9.35 -11.67 4.56
N TYR A 177 8.93 -10.96 5.60
CA TYR A 177 9.45 -11.15 6.95
C TYR A 177 8.33 -11.25 7.97
N VAL A 178 8.61 -11.97 9.06
CA VAL A 178 7.76 -12.11 10.23
C VAL A 178 8.41 -11.36 11.38
N LYS A 179 7.68 -10.44 11.99
CA LYS A 179 8.18 -9.56 13.04
C LYS A 179 7.59 -9.91 14.40
N SER A 180 8.48 -9.99 15.40
CA SER A 180 8.08 -10.26 16.77
C SER A 180 7.50 -9.01 17.44
N THR A 181 6.70 -9.21 18.49
CA THR A 181 6.41 -8.12 19.43
C THR A 181 7.69 -7.58 20.02
N GLN A 182 7.69 -6.30 20.37
CA GLN A 182 8.78 -5.70 21.14
C GLN A 182 9.02 -6.51 22.43
N SER A 183 10.25 -6.90 22.66
CA SER A 183 10.68 -7.58 23.87
C SER A 183 10.65 -6.58 25.02
N LYS A 184 9.64 -6.71 25.89
CA LYS A 184 9.56 -5.94 27.13
C LYS A 184 10.35 -6.69 28.20
N GLN A 185 11.28 -5.99 28.84
CA GLN A 185 11.98 -6.53 30.01
C GLN A 185 10.95 -6.79 31.12
N THR A 186 10.93 -8.03 31.62
CA THR A 186 10.00 -8.41 32.68
C THR A 186 10.45 -7.83 34.03
N THR A 187 9.53 -7.68 34.97
CA THR A 187 9.84 -7.21 36.33
C THR A 187 10.86 -8.12 37.02
N LEU A 188 10.77 -9.44 36.78
CA LEU A 188 11.71 -10.44 37.29
C LEU A 188 13.12 -10.28 36.69
N GLN A 189 13.22 -10.03 35.38
CA GLN A 189 14.52 -9.76 34.72
C GLN A 189 15.18 -8.50 35.26
N ARG A 190 14.38 -7.44 35.53
CA ARG A 190 14.89 -6.22 36.17
C ARG A 190 15.42 -6.49 37.58
N GLN A 191 14.68 -7.25 38.38
CA GLN A 191 15.08 -7.61 39.74
C GLN A 191 16.35 -8.48 39.78
N ALA A 192 16.55 -9.34 38.76
CA ALA A 192 17.74 -10.17 38.61
C ALA A 192 18.94 -9.43 37.97
N GLY A 193 18.82 -8.13 37.66
CA GLY A 193 19.88 -7.36 37.00
C GLY A 193 20.18 -7.80 35.56
N VAL A 194 19.28 -8.57 34.92
CA VAL A 194 19.45 -9.07 33.56
C VAL A 194 19.03 -7.99 32.56
N ASP A 195 20.00 -7.40 31.88
CA ASP A 195 19.79 -6.36 30.89
C ASP A 195 19.41 -6.95 29.51
N ASN A 196 18.09 -7.02 29.24
CA ASN A 196 17.59 -7.46 27.94
C ASN A 196 17.65 -6.32 26.93
N ASN A 197 18.67 -6.37 26.07
CA ASN A 197 18.92 -5.36 25.04
C ASN A 197 18.26 -5.66 23.70
N ILE A 198 17.58 -6.80 23.57
CA ILE A 198 16.92 -7.19 22.33
C ILE A 198 15.63 -6.39 22.23
N LEU A 199 15.47 -5.61 21.15
CA LEU A 199 14.25 -4.90 20.84
C LEU A 199 13.20 -5.85 20.28
N MET A 200 13.53 -6.60 19.23
CA MET A 200 12.65 -7.55 18.55
C MET A 200 13.43 -8.51 17.65
N ARG A 201 12.72 -9.48 17.07
CA ARG A 201 13.26 -10.49 16.15
C ARG A 201 12.53 -10.44 14.82
N LEU A 202 13.27 -10.67 13.75
CA LEU A 202 12.76 -10.76 12.39
C LEU A 202 13.19 -12.11 11.82
N ALA A 203 12.24 -12.87 11.28
CA ALA A 203 12.50 -14.06 10.48
C ALA A 203 12.15 -13.73 9.03
N VAL A 204 13.11 -13.88 8.11
CA VAL A 204 12.97 -13.48 6.70
C VAL A 204 12.92 -14.72 5.82
N PHE A 205 12.02 -14.72 4.84
CA PHE A 205 11.72 -15.87 3.98
C PHE A 205 11.58 -15.45 2.52
N GLN A 206 11.99 -16.33 1.62
CA GLN A 206 11.59 -16.30 0.21
C GLN A 206 10.29 -17.08 0.03
N VAL A 207 9.40 -16.65 -0.87
CA VAL A 207 8.05 -17.24 -1.01
C VAL A 207 8.02 -18.49 -1.87
N PHE A 208 8.72 -18.49 -3.02
CA PHE A 208 8.60 -19.53 -4.05
C PHE A 208 9.97 -20.11 -4.45
N PRO A 209 10.36 -21.30 -3.93
CA PRO A 209 9.72 -22.05 -2.85
C PRO A 209 9.86 -21.35 -1.49
N LEU A 210 9.10 -21.80 -0.49
CA LEU A 210 9.17 -21.21 0.85
C LEU A 210 10.51 -21.58 1.51
N GLU A 211 11.45 -20.63 1.54
CA GLU A 211 12.80 -20.83 2.06
C GLU A 211 13.14 -19.83 3.15
N LEU A 212 13.87 -20.29 4.17
CA LEU A 212 14.38 -19.43 5.24
C LEU A 212 15.64 -18.69 4.77
N VAL A 213 15.59 -17.36 4.77
CA VAL A 213 16.79 -16.51 4.57
C VAL A 213 17.60 -16.46 5.86
N GLY A 214 16.92 -16.26 6.99
CA GLY A 214 17.48 -16.32 8.33
C GLY A 214 16.62 -15.60 9.37
N MET A 215 17.00 -15.77 10.64
CA MET A 215 16.41 -15.04 11.76
C MET A 215 17.47 -14.19 12.46
N LEU A 216 17.15 -12.90 12.66
CA LEU A 216 18.02 -11.92 13.31
C LEU A 216 17.36 -11.28 14.54
N GLU A 217 18.22 -10.83 15.45
CA GLU A 217 17.85 -10.04 16.62
C GLU A 217 18.23 -8.57 16.43
N ILE A 218 17.26 -7.67 16.61
CA ILE A 218 17.52 -6.24 16.63
C ILE A 218 17.96 -5.85 18.04
N ASN A 219 19.26 -5.62 18.22
CA ASN A 219 19.86 -5.31 19.52
C ASN A 219 20.08 -3.80 19.69
N LYS A 220 19.56 -3.23 20.78
CA LYS A 220 19.71 -1.81 21.14
C LYS A 220 21.16 -1.39 21.44
N LYS A 221 22.05 -2.33 21.78
CA LYS A 221 23.49 -2.04 21.91
C LYS A 221 24.15 -1.80 20.55
N VAL A 222 23.64 -2.45 19.50
CA VAL A 222 24.17 -2.36 18.15
C VAL A 222 23.54 -1.18 17.40
N PHE A 223 22.21 -1.15 17.36
CA PHE A 223 21.45 -0.15 16.61
C PHE A 223 21.15 1.13 17.40
N GLY A 224 21.55 1.20 18.69
CA GLY A 224 21.35 2.36 19.55
C GLY A 224 20.14 2.23 20.49
N LYS A 225 20.26 2.84 21.67
CA LYS A 225 19.28 2.72 22.78
C LYS A 225 17.90 3.30 22.44
N THR A 226 17.85 4.26 21.51
CA THR A 226 16.63 4.94 21.07
C THR A 226 15.89 4.19 19.97
N ALA A 227 16.39 3.04 19.49
CA ALA A 227 15.69 2.23 18.49
C ALA A 227 14.31 1.78 19.04
N VAL A 228 13.26 2.07 18.27
CA VAL A 228 11.87 1.77 18.63
C VAL A 228 11.23 0.75 17.70
N ASP A 229 11.58 0.78 16.42
CA ASP A 229 10.97 -0.11 15.43
C ASP A 229 11.87 -0.35 14.23
N VAL A 230 11.57 -1.40 13.47
CA VAL A 230 12.23 -1.68 12.20
C VAL A 230 11.25 -2.06 11.09
N LEU A 231 11.63 -1.74 9.87
CA LEU A 231 10.96 -2.10 8.61
C LEU A 231 12.03 -2.68 7.67
N LEU A 232 11.71 -3.75 6.96
CA LEU A 232 12.55 -4.29 5.89
C LEU A 232 11.81 -4.04 4.57
N SER A 233 12.43 -3.36 3.63
CA SER A 233 11.84 -3.04 2.32
C SER A 233 12.93 -2.95 1.26
N GLN A 234 12.75 -3.65 0.14
CA GLN A 234 13.65 -3.69 -1.01
C GLN A 234 15.12 -3.96 -0.62
N GLY A 235 15.36 -4.88 0.31
CA GLY A 235 16.70 -5.23 0.80
C GLY A 235 17.32 -4.18 1.73
N VAL A 236 16.56 -3.19 2.18
CA VAL A 236 17.00 -2.15 3.12
C VAL A 236 16.30 -2.34 4.47
N LEU A 237 17.10 -2.52 5.52
CA LEU A 237 16.62 -2.52 6.89
C LEU A 237 16.58 -1.08 7.41
N ALA A 238 15.38 -0.52 7.54
CA ALA A 238 15.14 0.78 8.16
C ALA A 238 14.92 0.63 9.66
N VAL A 239 15.73 1.34 10.46
CA VAL A 239 15.61 1.38 11.93
C VAL A 239 15.13 2.77 12.35
N SER A 240 13.96 2.81 12.97
CA SER A 240 13.33 4.03 13.47
C SER A 240 13.71 4.28 14.92
N HIS A 241 13.96 5.53 15.27
CA HIS A 241 14.38 5.94 16.60
C HIS A 241 13.37 6.88 17.27
N SER A 242 13.28 6.82 18.61
CA SER A 242 12.40 7.68 19.41
C SER A 242 12.74 9.18 19.29
N SER A 243 13.97 9.51 18.91
CA SER A 243 14.40 10.89 18.64
C SER A 243 14.07 11.37 17.21
N LYS A 244 13.08 10.74 16.56
CA LYS A 244 12.52 11.16 15.27
C LYS A 244 13.56 11.21 14.15
N HIS A 245 14.36 10.15 14.06
CA HIS A 245 15.26 9.91 12.94
C HIS A 245 15.21 8.43 12.55
N VAL A 246 15.67 8.16 11.34
CA VAL A 246 15.75 6.81 10.76
C VAL A 246 17.16 6.56 10.25
N LYS A 247 17.63 5.32 10.39
CA LYS A 247 18.89 4.83 9.82
C LYS A 247 18.60 3.65 8.91
N LEU A 248 19.16 3.68 7.71
CA LEU A 248 19.00 2.63 6.70
C LEU A 248 20.27 1.80 6.62
N TYR A 249 20.12 0.48 6.57
CA TYR A 249 21.21 -0.49 6.49
C TYR A 249 20.96 -1.46 5.34
N SER A 250 22.01 -1.91 4.67
CA SER A 250 21.90 -2.99 3.68
C SER A 250 21.60 -4.32 4.38
N PHE A 251 20.44 -4.91 4.09
CA PHE A 251 20.09 -6.23 4.62
C PHE A 251 20.96 -7.32 4.00
N GLU A 252 21.30 -7.20 2.71
CA GLU A 252 22.23 -8.11 2.04
C GLU A 252 23.60 -8.14 2.75
N TYR A 253 24.16 -6.97 3.08
CA TYR A 253 25.40 -6.89 3.85
C TYR A 253 25.27 -7.57 5.22
N ILE A 254 24.14 -7.37 5.91
CA ILE A 254 23.87 -7.99 7.20
C ILE A 254 23.87 -9.53 7.09
N VAL A 255 23.16 -10.07 6.10
CA VAL A 255 23.10 -11.51 5.85
C VAL A 255 24.47 -12.06 5.49
N ASN A 256 25.21 -11.39 4.60
CA ASN A 256 26.52 -11.86 4.15
C ASN A 256 27.59 -11.83 5.25
N LYS A 257 27.56 -10.82 6.14
CA LYS A 257 28.58 -10.66 7.19
C LYS A 257 28.25 -11.39 8.49
N TYR A 258 26.98 -11.40 8.92
CA TYR A 258 26.60 -11.82 10.27
C TYR A 258 25.85 -13.17 10.33
N ARG A 259 25.54 -13.79 9.18
CA ARG A 259 24.95 -15.13 9.16
C ARG A 259 26.01 -16.17 9.49
N ILE A 260 25.81 -16.91 10.59
CA ILE A 260 26.73 -17.96 11.04
C ILE A 260 26.64 -19.18 10.12
N GLU A 261 25.43 -19.63 9.85
CA GLU A 261 25.17 -20.79 8.99
C GLU A 261 23.89 -20.61 8.16
N LYS A 262 23.86 -21.23 6.99
CA LYS A 262 22.64 -21.31 6.16
C LYS A 262 21.81 -22.48 6.66
N LEU A 263 20.57 -22.20 7.05
CA LEU A 263 19.62 -23.19 7.54
C LEU A 263 18.48 -23.38 6.54
N ALA A 264 18.11 -24.63 6.29
CA ALA A 264 16.93 -24.98 5.51
C ALA A 264 15.78 -25.42 6.42
N LEU A 265 14.54 -25.13 6.03
CA LEU A 265 13.36 -25.67 6.71
C LEU A 265 13.37 -27.20 6.65
N GLY A 266 13.09 -27.88 7.77
CA GLY A 266 13.15 -29.34 7.86
C GLY A 266 14.55 -29.92 8.07
N GLN A 267 15.61 -29.10 8.07
CA GLN A 267 16.96 -29.55 8.40
C GLN A 267 17.09 -29.86 9.89
N GLN A 268 17.85 -30.91 10.22
CA GLN A 268 18.22 -31.20 11.61
C GLN A 268 19.40 -30.32 12.05
N CYS A 269 19.28 -29.64 13.18
CA CYS A 269 20.35 -28.84 13.76
C CYS A 269 20.35 -28.87 15.29
N GLU A 270 21.47 -28.48 15.89
CA GLU A 270 21.58 -28.31 17.34
C GLU A 270 20.98 -26.95 17.73
N ILE A 271 19.77 -26.96 18.30
CA ILE A 271 19.05 -25.75 18.73
C ILE A 271 19.08 -25.70 20.26
N ASN A 272 19.70 -24.67 20.83
CA ASN A 272 19.78 -24.46 22.28
C ASN A 272 20.35 -25.66 23.07
N GLY A 273 21.32 -26.38 22.48
CA GLY A 273 21.98 -27.54 23.12
C GLY A 273 21.21 -28.85 23.04
N GLY A 274 20.16 -28.92 22.22
CA GLY A 274 19.48 -30.17 21.87
C GLY A 274 19.25 -30.31 20.36
N LYS A 275 19.09 -31.54 19.88
CA LYS A 275 18.77 -31.81 18.46
C LYS A 275 17.32 -31.45 18.17
N GLY A 276 17.11 -30.54 17.23
CA GLY A 276 15.80 -30.13 16.74
C GLY A 276 15.72 -30.11 15.21
N ILE A 277 14.53 -29.86 14.70
CA ILE A 277 14.26 -29.67 13.27
C ILE A 277 13.88 -28.20 13.06
N VAL A 278 14.53 -27.53 12.11
CA VAL A 278 14.28 -26.12 11.80
C VAL A 278 12.85 -25.95 11.33
N GLY A 279 12.08 -25.13 12.04
CA GLY A 279 10.68 -24.85 11.72
C GLY A 279 9.67 -25.82 12.30
N GLU A 280 10.08 -26.74 13.18
CA GLU A 280 9.17 -27.65 13.89
C GLU A 280 9.10 -27.37 15.39
N ALA A 281 7.93 -27.61 15.99
CA ALA A 281 7.77 -27.53 17.43
C ALA A 281 8.54 -28.66 18.14
N PRO A 282 9.13 -28.41 19.33
CA PRO A 282 9.01 -27.20 20.16
C PRO A 282 10.07 -26.12 19.90
N TYR A 283 11.03 -26.38 19.01
CA TYR A 283 12.22 -25.54 18.85
C TYR A 283 11.99 -24.34 17.92
N GLY A 284 11.32 -24.56 16.80
CA GLY A 284 11.05 -23.54 15.79
C GLY A 284 12.28 -23.19 14.98
N ILE A 285 12.44 -21.91 14.64
CA ILE A 285 13.58 -21.40 13.88
C ILE A 285 14.61 -20.88 14.88
N PRO A 286 15.90 -21.24 14.78
CA PRO A 286 16.95 -20.66 15.61
C PRO A 286 17.42 -19.30 15.06
N VAL A 287 17.91 -18.43 15.93
CA VAL A 287 18.60 -17.19 15.50
C VAL A 287 19.92 -17.62 14.88
N ASN A 288 20.13 -17.33 13.60
CA ASN A 288 21.36 -17.68 12.88
C ASN A 288 22.09 -16.46 12.29
N ILE A 289 21.55 -15.26 12.47
CA ILE A 289 22.18 -13.99 12.10
C ILE A 289 22.47 -13.20 13.37
N HIS A 290 23.76 -13.10 13.73
CA HIS A 290 24.21 -12.49 14.98
C HIS A 290 24.99 -11.20 14.73
N ILE A 291 24.27 -10.10 14.77
CA ILE A 291 24.82 -8.77 14.58
C ILE A 291 25.46 -8.32 15.91
N HIS A 292 26.79 -8.29 15.94
CA HIS A 292 27.59 -7.93 17.12
C HIS A 292 28.30 -6.57 16.96
N GLU A 293 28.32 -6.03 15.75
CA GLU A 293 28.87 -4.72 15.40
C GLU A 293 27.83 -3.95 14.57
N CYS A 294 27.76 -2.63 14.71
CA CYS A 294 26.84 -1.81 13.92
C CYS A 294 27.19 -1.90 12.42
N PRO A 295 26.26 -2.33 11.54
CA PRO A 295 26.50 -2.34 10.10
C PRO A 295 26.69 -0.90 9.56
N PRO A 296 27.36 -0.72 8.41
CA PRO A 296 27.49 0.59 7.77
C PRO A 296 26.11 1.21 7.51
N VAL A 297 25.96 2.47 7.91
CA VAL A 297 24.75 3.25 7.68
C VAL A 297 24.78 3.74 6.23
N LEU A 298 23.75 3.38 5.45
CA LEU A 298 23.59 3.84 4.06
C LEU A 298 23.01 5.25 4.00
N PHE A 299 22.10 5.57 4.91
CA PHE A 299 21.37 6.82 4.93
C PHE A 299 20.86 7.09 6.35
N GLU A 300 20.91 8.36 6.77
CA GLU A 300 20.41 8.82 8.07
C GLU A 300 19.67 10.15 7.88
N MET A 301 18.46 10.26 8.46
CA MET A 301 17.63 11.46 8.33
C MET A 301 16.78 11.71 9.56
N SER A 302 16.64 12.97 9.95
CA SER A 302 15.71 13.42 10.99
C SER A 302 14.45 14.02 10.39
N TYR A 303 13.30 13.70 10.96
CA TYR A 303 11.98 14.14 10.49
C TYR A 303 11.08 14.54 11.65
N PHE A 304 9.98 15.26 11.40
CA PHE A 304 9.01 15.63 12.44
C PHE A 304 7.91 14.57 12.60
N GLU A 305 7.06 14.46 11.59
CA GLU A 305 5.89 13.58 11.49
C GLU A 305 5.97 12.76 10.19
N ASN A 306 5.20 11.67 10.11
CA ASN A 306 4.98 10.85 8.89
C ASN A 306 6.20 10.13 8.25
N GLY A 307 7.39 10.22 8.85
CA GLY A 307 8.56 9.43 8.43
C GLY A 307 9.27 10.00 7.21
N VAL A 308 9.98 9.13 6.48
CA VAL A 308 10.64 9.45 5.21
C VAL A 308 10.11 8.51 4.14
N GLN A 309 9.86 9.04 2.96
CA GLN A 309 9.57 8.25 1.76
C GLN A 309 10.74 8.38 0.80
N ILE A 310 11.16 7.29 0.18
CA ILE A 310 12.23 7.28 -0.83
C ILE A 310 11.64 6.70 -2.11
N GLY A 311 11.89 7.35 -3.24
CA GLY A 311 11.33 6.95 -4.52
C GLY A 311 11.56 7.97 -5.62
N GLY A 312 10.78 7.83 -6.69
CA GLY A 312 10.85 8.71 -7.85
C GLY A 312 12.03 8.42 -8.77
N HIS A 313 11.98 9.02 -9.95
CA HIS A 313 13.03 8.96 -10.96
C HIS A 313 13.29 10.37 -11.50
N PRO A 314 14.48 10.95 -11.29
CA PRO A 314 15.62 10.44 -10.50
C PRO A 314 15.30 10.22 -9.01
N TRP A 315 16.14 9.44 -8.30
CA TRP A 315 15.89 9.04 -6.90
C TRP A 315 15.91 10.21 -5.92
N HIS A 316 14.80 10.41 -5.22
CA HIS A 316 14.59 11.47 -4.24
C HIS A 316 13.99 10.89 -2.94
N TYR A 317 13.97 11.72 -1.91
CA TYR A 317 13.23 11.43 -0.69
C TYR A 317 12.35 12.61 -0.28
N ILE A 318 11.22 12.30 0.35
CA ILE A 318 10.24 13.24 0.88
C ILE A 318 10.23 13.12 2.39
N TYR A 319 10.34 14.26 3.07
CA TYR A 319 10.26 14.31 4.53
C TYR A 319 9.73 15.66 5.02
N THR A 320 9.20 15.67 6.23
CA THR A 320 8.87 16.91 6.95
C THR A 320 10.02 17.26 7.90
N PRO A 321 10.65 18.44 7.79
CA PRO A 321 11.74 18.85 8.66
C PRO A 321 11.37 18.80 10.15
N ASN A 322 12.30 18.37 11.01
CA ASN A 322 12.10 18.16 12.45
C ASN A 322 11.96 19.47 13.27
N HIS A 323 10.92 20.26 12.96
CA HIS A 323 10.58 21.47 13.68
C HIS A 323 9.08 21.78 13.51
N THR A 324 8.42 22.17 14.60
CA THR A 324 6.95 22.41 14.63
C THR A 324 6.47 23.48 13.64
N ARG A 325 7.34 24.42 13.25
CA ARG A 325 7.08 25.45 12.23
C ARG A 325 6.91 24.91 10.81
N HIS A 326 7.37 23.69 10.54
CA HIS A 326 7.28 23.06 9.23
C HIS A 326 6.17 22.01 9.17
N ARG A 327 5.23 22.02 10.12
CA ARG A 327 4.07 21.13 10.08
C ARG A 327 3.25 21.44 8.82
N GLY A 328 2.95 20.41 8.02
CA GLY A 328 2.31 20.57 6.70
C GLY A 328 3.25 21.00 5.57
N THR A 329 4.56 21.15 5.84
CA THR A 329 5.56 21.46 4.81
C THR A 329 6.42 20.23 4.51
N HIS A 330 6.48 19.86 3.25
CA HIS A 330 7.22 18.69 2.76
C HIS A 330 8.43 19.13 1.94
N HIS A 331 9.58 18.54 2.21
CA HIS A 331 10.82 18.79 1.50
C HIS A 331 11.14 17.60 0.59
N ILE A 332 11.40 17.88 -0.69
CA ILE A 332 11.81 16.92 -1.70
C ILE A 332 13.30 17.11 -2.00
N CYS A 333 14.12 16.14 -1.63
CA CYS A 333 15.58 16.21 -1.71
C CYS A 333 16.14 15.06 -2.54
N SER A 334 17.26 15.31 -3.23
CA SER A 334 17.98 14.27 -3.98
C SER A 334 18.68 13.31 -3.01
N ILE A 335 18.61 12.00 -3.29
CA ILE A 335 19.29 11.00 -2.46
C ILE A 335 20.82 11.05 -2.64
N THR A 336 21.30 11.56 -3.77
CA THR A 336 22.71 11.47 -4.17
C THR A 336 23.59 12.43 -3.38
N ASP A 337 23.12 13.65 -3.18
CA ASP A 337 23.83 14.76 -2.54
C ASP A 337 23.10 15.33 -1.33
N GLY A 338 21.83 14.93 -1.09
CA GLY A 338 21.01 15.46 0.00
C GLY A 338 20.49 16.87 -0.26
N GLU A 339 20.75 17.43 -1.45
CA GLU A 339 20.36 18.80 -1.79
C GLU A 339 18.86 18.89 -2.03
N LEU A 340 18.28 20.02 -1.62
CA LEU A 340 16.87 20.32 -1.83
C LEU A 340 16.63 20.62 -3.32
N ALA A 341 15.67 19.92 -3.93
CA ALA A 341 15.30 20.20 -5.30
C ALA A 341 14.79 21.65 -5.44
N ARG A 342 14.98 22.26 -6.61
CA ARG A 342 14.42 23.58 -6.90
C ARG A 342 12.89 23.48 -6.86
N ASN A 343 12.23 24.37 -6.13
CA ASN A 343 10.80 24.28 -5.78
C ASN A 343 10.44 22.98 -5.02
N GLY A 344 11.40 22.35 -4.35
CA GLY A 344 11.21 21.12 -3.59
C GLY A 344 10.52 21.29 -2.24
N VAL A 345 10.31 22.54 -1.78
CA VAL A 345 9.47 22.84 -0.62
C VAL A 345 8.01 22.89 -1.08
N GLN A 346 7.23 21.91 -0.67
CA GLN A 346 5.82 21.78 -0.99
C GLN A 346 5.00 22.07 0.27
N ASP A 347 4.08 23.01 0.15
CA ASP A 347 3.18 23.44 1.22
C ASP A 347 1.82 23.72 0.58
N MET A 348 0.81 22.95 0.99
CA MET A 348 -0.57 23.26 0.65
C MET A 348 -1.16 24.11 1.75
N LYS A 349 -1.40 25.39 1.43
CA LYS A 349 -2.15 26.31 2.30
C LYS A 349 -3.55 25.77 2.54
N CYS A 350 -3.72 25.05 3.65
CA CYS A 350 -5.01 24.61 4.15
C CYS A 350 -4.97 24.70 5.67
N ASP A 351 -6.05 25.22 6.25
CA ASP A 351 -6.22 25.29 7.70
C ASP A 351 -6.80 23.97 8.26
N SER A 352 -6.64 22.83 7.54
CA SER A 352 -7.16 21.53 8.00
C SER A 352 -6.44 21.02 9.25
N LEU A 353 -7.19 20.30 10.09
CA LEU A 353 -6.66 19.57 11.24
C LEU A 353 -5.79 18.37 10.82
N GLU A 354 -6.08 17.76 9.66
CA GLU A 354 -5.30 16.67 9.08
C GLU A 354 -4.21 17.21 8.16
N ALA A 355 -3.02 16.60 8.22
CA ALA A 355 -1.93 16.96 7.33
C ALA A 355 -2.26 16.51 5.90
N ASP A 356 -1.87 17.34 4.94
CA ASP A 356 -1.84 16.99 3.52
C ASP A 356 -1.00 15.72 3.26
N TRP A 357 -1.41 14.95 2.28
CA TRP A 357 -0.73 13.71 1.91
C TRP A 357 0.17 13.97 0.73
N ILE A 358 1.44 13.59 0.87
CA ILE A 358 2.41 13.62 -0.22
C ILE A 358 3.08 12.26 -0.35
N PHE A 359 3.17 11.76 -1.58
CA PHE A 359 3.85 10.49 -1.86
C PHE A 359 4.32 10.39 -3.31
N PHE A 360 5.34 9.56 -3.54
CA PHE A 360 5.79 9.25 -4.89
C PHE A 360 4.71 8.47 -5.65
N HIS A 361 4.43 8.89 -6.88
CA HIS A 361 3.48 8.21 -7.73
C HIS A 361 4.00 6.80 -8.07
N PRO A 362 3.21 5.73 -7.89
CA PRO A 362 3.68 4.35 -8.00
C PRO A 362 3.81 3.82 -9.44
N ASP A 363 3.83 4.68 -10.46
CA ASP A 363 3.90 4.30 -11.88
C ASP A 363 5.31 4.44 -12.48
N ASP A 364 6.32 4.54 -11.62
CA ASP A 364 7.74 4.74 -11.96
C ASP A 364 8.04 5.99 -12.81
N SER A 365 7.08 6.90 -12.98
CA SER A 365 7.24 8.09 -13.82
C SER A 365 8.08 9.19 -13.19
N GLY A 366 8.43 9.04 -11.91
CA GLY A 366 9.05 10.10 -11.12
C GLY A 366 8.09 11.23 -10.73
N ARG A 367 6.78 11.02 -10.89
CA ARG A 367 5.77 11.97 -10.42
C ARG A 367 5.53 11.84 -8.92
N ILE A 368 4.98 12.88 -8.33
CA ILE A 368 4.64 12.97 -6.91
C ILE A 368 3.19 13.43 -6.81
N VAL A 369 2.40 12.76 -5.99
CA VAL A 369 1.03 13.17 -5.67
C VAL A 369 1.06 13.96 -4.38
N HIS A 370 0.58 15.20 -4.41
CA HIS A 370 0.40 16.06 -3.26
C HIS A 370 -1.08 16.43 -3.15
N ALA A 371 -1.78 15.75 -2.25
CA ALA A 371 -3.21 15.84 -2.07
C ALA A 371 -3.55 16.55 -0.76
N GLY A 372 -4.36 17.59 -0.86
CA GLY A 372 -4.94 18.27 0.29
C GLY A 372 -6.47 18.38 0.18
N PRO A 373 -7.12 19.13 1.07
CA PRO A 373 -8.57 19.14 1.20
C PRO A 373 -9.35 19.56 -0.05
N SER A 374 -8.77 20.45 -0.86
CA SER A 374 -9.44 21.13 -1.98
C SER A 374 -8.74 20.96 -3.32
N ALA A 375 -7.52 20.44 -3.35
CA ALA A 375 -6.75 20.23 -4.56
C ALA A 375 -5.84 19.01 -4.44
N ILE A 376 -5.59 18.38 -5.58
CA ILE A 376 -4.58 17.33 -5.75
C ILE A 376 -3.62 17.83 -6.82
N ASN A 377 -2.38 18.08 -6.45
CA ASN A 377 -1.31 18.47 -7.36
C ASN A 377 -0.50 17.23 -7.72
N VAL A 378 -0.42 16.92 -9.01
CA VAL A 378 0.54 15.95 -9.52
C VAL A 378 1.77 16.72 -9.99
N LEU A 379 2.86 16.50 -9.28
CA LEU A 379 4.16 17.14 -9.52
C LEU A 379 5.07 16.18 -10.27
N LYS A 380 6.10 16.72 -10.92
CA LYS A 380 7.10 15.96 -11.67
C LYS A 380 8.49 16.45 -11.34
N ILE A 381 9.41 15.50 -11.18
CA ILE A 381 10.84 15.76 -11.02
C ILE A 381 11.44 15.93 -12.43
N MET A 382 12.04 17.08 -12.69
CA MET A 382 12.68 17.41 -13.96
C MET A 382 14.17 17.68 -13.73
N ALA A 383 15.04 16.97 -14.44
CA ALA A 383 16.47 17.29 -14.44
C ALA A 383 16.69 18.64 -15.16
N GLU A 384 17.51 19.51 -14.57
CA GLU A 384 17.85 20.81 -15.12
C GLU A 384 18.70 20.62 -16.39
N THR A 385 18.41 21.39 -17.43
CA THR A 385 19.08 21.22 -18.73
C THR A 385 20.57 21.54 -18.60
N GLY A 386 21.42 20.53 -18.71
CA GLY A 386 22.88 20.66 -18.61
C GLY A 386 23.49 20.27 -17.25
N CYS A 387 22.68 19.83 -16.27
CA CYS A 387 23.16 19.25 -15.02
C CYS A 387 22.26 18.10 -14.55
N ASP A 388 22.76 16.87 -14.66
CA ASP A 388 21.99 15.67 -14.30
C ASP A 388 21.69 15.54 -12.79
N TRP A 389 22.38 16.30 -11.94
CA TRP A 389 22.21 16.26 -10.49
C TRP A 389 21.31 17.37 -9.94
N LYS A 390 21.03 18.43 -10.71
CA LYS A 390 20.11 19.49 -10.29
C LYS A 390 18.72 19.18 -10.79
N CYS A 391 17.77 19.05 -9.86
CA CYS A 391 16.39 18.74 -10.18
C CYS A 391 15.47 19.91 -9.81
N GLU A 392 14.46 20.16 -10.64
CA GLU A 392 13.36 21.09 -10.38
C GLU A 392 12.05 20.30 -10.26
N ILE A 393 11.24 20.69 -9.28
CA ILE A 393 9.89 20.19 -9.11
C ILE A 393 8.93 21.14 -9.84
N VAL A 394 8.16 20.58 -10.76
CA VAL A 394 7.17 21.31 -11.56
C VAL A 394 5.80 20.66 -11.43
N THR A 395 4.73 21.45 -11.45
CA THR A 395 3.36 20.91 -11.53
C THR A 395 3.11 20.36 -12.93
N ASP A 396 2.71 19.10 -13.02
CA ASP A 396 2.28 18.44 -14.26
C ASP A 396 0.80 18.79 -14.54
N PHE A 397 -0.07 18.49 -13.57
CA PHE A 397 -1.46 18.93 -13.57
C PHE A 397 -2.03 19.02 -12.15
N SER A 398 -3.19 19.65 -12.01
CA SER A 398 -3.92 19.75 -10.75
C SER A 398 -5.38 19.36 -10.93
N ILE A 399 -5.93 18.65 -9.94
CA ILE A 399 -7.36 18.33 -9.84
C ILE A 399 -7.92 19.17 -8.70
N THR A 400 -8.95 19.97 -8.97
CA THR A 400 -9.58 20.84 -7.97
C THR A 400 -10.96 20.33 -7.59
N ALA A 401 -11.29 20.50 -6.31
CA ALA A 401 -12.62 20.24 -5.79
C ALA A 401 -13.62 21.22 -6.40
N ALA A 402 -14.77 20.73 -6.84
CA ALA A 402 -15.90 21.57 -7.23
C ALA A 402 -16.58 22.07 -5.95
N ARG A 403 -16.05 23.13 -5.34
CA ARG A 403 -16.70 23.81 -4.21
C ARG A 403 -17.72 24.81 -4.78
N ASP A 404 -19.00 24.57 -4.51
CA ASP A 404 -20.04 25.58 -4.75
C ASP A 404 -19.83 26.71 -3.74
N ASN A 405 -19.34 27.86 -4.21
CA ASN A 405 -19.24 29.08 -3.42
C ASN A 405 -20.61 29.68 -3.01
N SER A 406 -21.71 28.94 -3.23
CA SER A 406 -23.09 29.41 -3.13
C SER A 406 -23.93 28.68 -2.08
N ALA A 407 -23.37 28.30 -0.94
CA ALA A 407 -24.21 28.01 0.23
C ALA A 407 -24.78 29.34 0.79
N PRO A 408 -26.10 29.48 1.01
CA PRO A 408 -26.67 30.70 1.58
C PRO A 408 -26.15 30.90 3.01
N GLN A 409 -25.35 31.95 3.20
CA GLN A 409 -24.67 32.31 4.46
C GLN A 409 -25.60 32.88 5.54
N VAL A 410 -26.73 32.24 5.82
CA VAL A 410 -27.70 32.72 6.81
C VAL A 410 -28.16 31.57 7.71
N ILE A 411 -27.68 31.57 8.95
CA ILE A 411 -28.29 30.79 10.03
C ILE A 411 -29.27 31.72 10.75
N VAL A 412 -30.53 31.29 10.85
CA VAL A 412 -31.55 31.96 11.65
C VAL A 412 -31.56 31.31 13.02
N THR A 413 -31.26 32.06 14.07
CA THR A 413 -31.34 31.54 15.45
C THR A 413 -32.80 31.31 15.84
N SER A 414 -33.07 30.52 16.89
CA SER A 414 -34.42 30.25 17.42
C SER A 414 -35.24 31.49 17.82
N SER A 415 -34.60 32.66 17.86
CA SER A 415 -35.22 33.99 18.05
C SER A 415 -35.55 34.75 16.75
N GLY A 416 -35.36 34.14 15.58
CA GLY A 416 -35.61 34.76 14.27
C GLY A 416 -34.51 35.72 13.79
N ARG A 417 -33.38 35.86 14.52
CA ARG A 417 -32.25 36.70 14.09
C ARG A 417 -31.42 36.01 13.01
N THR A 418 -31.26 36.70 11.90
CA THR A 418 -30.32 36.33 10.83
C THR A 418 -28.90 36.71 11.25
N VAL A 419 -28.03 35.73 11.47
CA VAL A 419 -26.61 35.96 11.77
C VAL A 419 -25.79 35.75 10.50
N LYS A 420 -25.13 36.80 10.00
CA LYS A 420 -24.09 36.67 8.96
C LYS A 420 -22.86 36.02 9.59
N ARG A 421 -22.47 34.84 9.13
CA ARG A 421 -21.22 34.17 9.54
C ARG A 421 -20.05 35.07 9.12
N ARG A 422 -19.27 35.58 10.10
CA ARG A 422 -18.17 36.53 9.87
C ARG A 422 -16.83 35.89 9.49
N PHE A 423 -16.74 34.57 9.51
CA PHE A 423 -15.53 33.83 9.15
C PHE A 423 -15.76 33.18 7.79
N GLN A 424 -14.79 33.34 6.88
CA GLN A 424 -14.65 32.45 5.71
C GLN A 424 -14.68 31.01 6.23
N LEU A 425 -15.31 30.09 5.46
CA LEU A 425 -15.37 28.67 5.80
C LEU A 425 -13.97 28.23 6.26
N LEU A 426 -13.86 27.82 7.51
CA LEU A 426 -12.62 27.28 8.07
C LEU A 426 -12.37 25.95 7.34
N ASP A 427 -11.22 25.84 6.66
CA ASP A 427 -10.75 24.58 6.07
C ASP A 427 -10.44 23.53 7.17
N ASP A 428 -10.53 23.93 8.43
CA ASP A 428 -10.31 23.20 9.68
C ASP A 428 -11.42 22.21 10.03
N ASP A 429 -12.57 22.26 9.34
CA ASP A 429 -13.68 21.33 9.57
C ASP A 429 -13.46 20.06 8.75
N PRO A 430 -13.23 18.88 9.39
CA PRO A 430 -13.09 17.62 8.67
C PRO A 430 -14.29 17.32 7.78
N ALA A 431 -15.49 17.84 8.08
CA ALA A 431 -16.67 17.71 7.24
C ALA A 431 -16.70 18.68 6.04
N GLN A 432 -15.61 19.39 5.76
CA GLN A 432 -15.45 20.24 4.57
C GLN A 432 -14.30 19.77 3.66
N GLU A 433 -13.54 18.76 4.10
CA GLU A 433 -12.56 18.09 3.26
C GLU A 433 -13.27 17.34 2.13
N THR A 434 -12.98 17.77 0.90
CA THR A 434 -13.65 17.22 -0.27
C THR A 434 -12.98 15.93 -0.71
N PHE A 435 -11.64 15.89 -0.78
CA PHE A 435 -10.91 14.70 -1.17
C PHE A 435 -10.59 13.81 0.03
N ARG A 436 -10.90 12.52 -0.07
CA ARG A 436 -10.66 11.53 1.01
C ARG A 436 -9.66 10.45 0.68
N MET A 437 -9.43 10.23 -0.61
CA MET A 437 -8.56 9.17 -1.08
C MET A 437 -8.10 9.48 -2.51
N VAL A 438 -6.83 9.21 -2.76
CA VAL A 438 -6.24 9.19 -4.11
C VAL A 438 -5.47 7.88 -4.25
N LYS A 439 -5.88 7.03 -5.18
CA LYS A 439 -5.22 5.75 -5.48
C LYS A 439 -4.97 5.64 -6.98
N TYR A 440 -3.80 5.13 -7.33
CA TYR A 440 -3.49 4.76 -8.71
C TYR A 440 -3.94 3.31 -8.95
N GLU A 441 -4.70 3.11 -10.03
CA GLU A 441 -5.05 1.79 -10.55
C GLU A 441 -4.20 1.56 -11.80
N ASP A 442 -3.26 0.62 -11.69
CA ASP A 442 -2.15 0.41 -12.61
C ASP A 442 -2.56 -0.34 -13.88
N GLU A 443 -3.51 -1.25 -13.79
CA GLU A 443 -3.97 -2.06 -14.92
C GLU A 443 -4.75 -1.24 -15.96
N LEU A 444 -5.54 -0.27 -15.51
CA LEU A 444 -6.32 0.64 -16.34
C LEU A 444 -5.62 1.98 -16.55
N ASP A 445 -4.51 2.27 -15.87
CA ASP A 445 -3.78 3.55 -15.93
C ASP A 445 -4.70 4.75 -15.61
N LEU A 446 -5.43 4.63 -14.48
CA LEU A 446 -6.41 5.59 -13.98
C LEU A 446 -6.08 6.05 -12.56
N LEU A 447 -6.40 7.30 -12.26
CA LEU A 447 -6.38 7.84 -10.90
C LEU A 447 -7.80 7.77 -10.32
N ALA A 448 -7.99 6.94 -9.30
CA ALA A 448 -9.21 6.82 -8.54
C ALA A 448 -9.19 7.81 -7.36
N VAL A 449 -10.09 8.80 -7.41
CA VAL A 449 -10.21 9.85 -6.40
C VAL A 449 -11.59 9.75 -5.74
N ILE A 450 -11.64 9.75 -4.41
CA ILE A 450 -12.90 9.85 -3.67
C ILE A 450 -13.16 11.30 -3.29
N ASP A 451 -14.24 11.88 -3.82
CA ASP A 451 -14.78 13.17 -3.42
C ASP A 451 -16.08 13.04 -2.62
N VAL A 452 -16.19 13.79 -1.52
CA VAL A 452 -17.39 13.86 -0.68
C VAL A 452 -18.02 15.23 -0.83
N THR A 453 -19.30 15.25 -1.21
CA THR A 453 -20.12 16.46 -1.26
C THR A 453 -21.09 16.46 -0.09
N HIS A 454 -21.11 17.52 0.70
CA HIS A 454 -22.02 17.66 1.84
C HIS A 454 -23.30 18.35 1.41
N ALA A 455 -24.41 17.63 1.41
CA ALA A 455 -25.74 18.18 1.24
C ALA A 455 -26.59 17.73 2.43
N GLU A 456 -27.11 18.68 3.21
CA GLU A 456 -28.14 18.42 4.24
C GLU A 456 -27.76 17.35 5.29
N ASP A 457 -26.68 17.59 6.03
CA ASP A 457 -26.17 16.82 7.19
C ASP A 457 -25.59 15.41 6.92
N GLU A 458 -25.76 14.82 5.72
CA GLU A 458 -25.09 13.57 5.32
C GLU A 458 -24.10 13.79 4.15
N GLY A 459 -22.89 13.25 4.27
CA GLY A 459 -21.87 13.32 3.22
C GLY A 459 -22.16 12.31 2.11
N GLN A 460 -22.25 12.76 0.85
CA GLN A 460 -22.46 11.89 -0.30
C GLN A 460 -21.13 11.70 -1.05
N ALA A 461 -20.62 10.46 -1.05
CA ALA A 461 -19.34 10.13 -1.69
C ALA A 461 -19.50 9.75 -3.17
N HIS A 462 -18.50 10.14 -3.95
CA HIS A 462 -18.37 9.79 -5.35
C HIS A 462 -16.95 9.30 -5.62
N LEU A 463 -16.84 8.24 -6.43
CA LEU A 463 -15.59 7.81 -7.05
C LEU A 463 -15.44 8.53 -8.39
N ARG A 464 -14.40 9.35 -8.51
CA ARG A 464 -13.97 10.00 -9.73
C ARG A 464 -12.78 9.27 -10.33
N LEU A 465 -12.93 8.84 -11.58
CA LEU A 465 -11.87 8.24 -12.36
C LEU A 465 -11.26 9.31 -13.26
N HIS A 466 -10.01 9.67 -13.00
CA HIS A 466 -9.23 10.62 -13.78
C HIS A 466 -8.23 9.88 -14.68
N ASP A 467 -7.95 10.42 -15.86
CA ASP A 467 -6.83 9.96 -16.67
C ASP A 467 -5.52 10.23 -15.93
N ASN A 468 -4.70 9.20 -15.71
CA ASN A 468 -3.47 9.31 -14.94
C ASN A 468 -2.47 10.34 -15.52
N LYS A 469 -2.47 10.56 -16.84
CA LYS A 469 -1.48 11.41 -17.51
C LYS A 469 -1.88 12.87 -17.60
N THR A 470 -3.17 13.13 -17.75
CA THR A 470 -3.70 14.47 -18.01
C THR A 470 -4.50 15.05 -16.86
N GLY A 471 -4.91 14.22 -15.89
CA GLY A 471 -5.77 14.62 -14.77
C GLY A 471 -7.22 14.87 -15.17
N ILE A 472 -7.59 14.71 -16.44
CA ILE A 472 -8.95 14.96 -16.93
C ILE A 472 -9.90 13.94 -16.32
N LEU A 473 -11.03 14.41 -15.79
CA LEU A 473 -12.09 13.55 -15.29
C LEU A 473 -12.70 12.74 -16.44
N MET A 474 -12.63 11.41 -16.34
CA MET A 474 -13.15 10.48 -17.33
C MET A 474 -14.52 9.93 -16.94
N LYS A 475 -14.77 9.67 -15.64
CA LYS A 475 -16.03 9.11 -15.16
C LYS A 475 -16.29 9.44 -13.69
N ARG A 476 -17.56 9.61 -13.32
CA ARG A 476 -18.02 9.79 -11.94
C ARG A 476 -18.99 8.67 -11.57
N VAL A 477 -18.80 8.08 -10.41
CA VAL A 477 -19.60 6.97 -9.89
C VAL A 477 -20.09 7.32 -8.48
N PRO A 478 -21.41 7.48 -8.25
CA PRO A 478 -21.94 7.72 -6.91
C PRO A 478 -21.85 6.45 -6.06
N LEU A 479 -21.37 6.57 -4.82
CA LEU A 479 -21.42 5.51 -3.81
C LEU A 479 -22.69 5.69 -2.98
N LYS A 480 -23.53 4.65 -2.85
CA LYS A 480 -24.85 4.79 -2.23
C LYS A 480 -24.80 4.98 -0.71
N GLU A 481 -23.71 4.59 -0.09
CA GLU A 481 -23.55 4.67 1.36
C GLU A 481 -23.22 6.09 1.81
N PRO A 482 -23.81 6.55 2.92
CA PRO A 482 -23.46 7.84 3.50
C PRO A 482 -21.99 7.81 3.97
N TRP A 483 -21.33 8.94 3.81
CA TRP A 483 -19.96 9.16 4.25
C TRP A 483 -19.96 9.91 5.58
N ASP A 484 -19.74 9.17 6.67
CA ASP A 484 -19.61 9.72 8.01
C ASP A 484 -18.14 9.76 8.39
N VAL A 485 -17.58 10.97 8.47
CA VAL A 485 -16.17 11.24 8.78
C VAL A 485 -15.73 10.69 10.14
N THR A 486 -16.67 10.35 11.03
CA THR A 486 -16.40 9.74 12.33
C THR A 486 -15.91 8.30 12.21
N TYR A 487 -16.27 7.61 11.12
CA TYR A 487 -15.98 6.20 10.92
C TYR A 487 -14.96 5.98 9.80
N SER A 488 -14.24 4.86 9.88
CA SER A 488 -13.30 4.47 8.83
C SER A 488 -14.03 4.05 7.56
N HIS A 489 -13.57 4.58 6.42
CA HIS A 489 -14.02 4.19 5.09
C HIS A 489 -12.81 3.81 4.24
N GLU A 490 -12.85 2.63 3.62
CA GLU A 490 -11.86 2.18 2.65
C GLU A 490 -12.53 1.87 1.32
N VAL A 491 -12.01 2.45 0.24
CA VAL A 491 -12.47 2.17 -1.13
C VAL A 491 -11.32 1.57 -1.94
N TYR A 492 -11.64 0.53 -2.70
CA TYR A 492 -10.76 -0.08 -3.68
C TYR A 492 -11.46 -0.09 -5.03
N PHE A 493 -10.74 0.30 -6.07
CA PHE A 493 -11.16 0.18 -7.46
C PHE A 493 -10.19 -0.80 -8.12
N ASP A 494 -10.71 -1.96 -8.52
CA ASP A 494 -9.95 -3.03 -9.18
C ASP A 494 -10.74 -3.40 -10.43
N ARG A 495 -10.21 -3.02 -11.60
CA ARG A 495 -10.83 -3.28 -12.91
C ARG A 495 -12.30 -2.84 -12.99
N ASP A 496 -13.23 -3.79 -12.96
CA ASP A 496 -14.68 -3.61 -13.11
C ASP A 496 -15.43 -3.61 -11.76
N THR A 497 -14.69 -3.60 -10.66
CA THR A 497 -15.19 -3.80 -9.31
C THR A 497 -14.81 -2.64 -8.40
N ILE A 498 -15.77 -2.15 -7.62
CA ILE A 498 -15.51 -1.23 -6.52
C ILE A 498 -15.86 -1.94 -5.21
N ILE A 499 -14.93 -1.96 -4.27
CA ILE A 499 -15.12 -2.47 -2.92
C ILE A 499 -15.13 -1.28 -1.96
N HIS A 500 -16.21 -1.10 -1.23
CA HIS A 500 -16.34 -0.07 -0.21
C HIS A 500 -16.56 -0.73 1.15
N THR A 501 -15.57 -0.62 2.03
CA THR A 501 -15.66 -1.08 3.42
C THR A 501 -15.93 0.10 4.31
N VAL A 502 -16.94 -0.01 5.17
CA VAL A 502 -17.37 1.03 6.10
C VAL A 502 -17.39 0.45 7.51
N GLN A 503 -16.81 1.19 8.46
CA GLN A 503 -17.04 0.92 9.88
C GLN A 503 -18.39 1.53 10.28
N GLU A 504 -19.28 0.71 10.82
CA GLU A 504 -20.59 1.12 11.29
C GLU A 504 -20.59 1.35 12.81
N LYS A 505 -21.70 1.94 13.30
CA LYS A 505 -22.00 2.07 14.72
C LYS A 505 -21.86 0.71 15.43
N ASN A 506 -21.20 0.69 16.60
CA ASN A 506 -20.87 -0.50 17.40
C ASN A 506 -19.63 -1.31 16.94
N ASN A 507 -18.72 -0.71 16.16
CA ASN A 507 -17.51 -1.38 15.66
C ASN A 507 -17.80 -2.64 14.82
N THR A 508 -18.93 -2.65 14.12
CA THR A 508 -19.20 -3.59 13.03
C THR A 508 -18.63 -3.01 11.75
N PHE A 509 -18.28 -3.88 10.80
CA PHE A 509 -17.78 -3.50 9.49
C PHE A 509 -18.73 -4.02 8.43
N CYS A 510 -19.01 -3.22 7.42
CA CYS A 510 -19.84 -3.61 6.28
C CYS A 510 -19.03 -3.44 5.00
N CYS A 511 -19.04 -4.46 4.15
CA CYS A 511 -18.44 -4.40 2.83
C CYS A 511 -19.55 -4.34 1.79
N HIS A 512 -19.45 -3.37 0.87
CA HIS A 512 -20.33 -3.16 -0.25
C HIS A 512 -19.54 -3.36 -1.55
N VAL A 513 -20.07 -4.18 -2.45
CA VAL A 513 -19.44 -4.48 -3.73
C VAL A 513 -20.30 -3.92 -4.84
N TYR A 514 -19.68 -3.13 -5.70
CA TYR A 514 -20.26 -2.59 -6.91
C TYR A 514 -19.61 -3.24 -8.12
N LYS A 515 -20.43 -3.56 -9.13
CA LYS A 515 -19.99 -4.11 -10.40
C LYS A 515 -20.45 -3.26 -11.56
N MET A 516 -19.61 -3.18 -12.57
CA MET A 516 -19.98 -2.55 -13.84
C MET A 516 -21.18 -3.29 -14.46
N LYS A 517 -22.24 -2.54 -14.76
CA LYS A 517 -23.41 -3.00 -15.52
C LYS A 517 -23.67 -2.05 -16.68
N ARG A 518 -24.38 -2.55 -17.70
CA ARG A 518 -24.97 -1.69 -18.72
C ARG A 518 -26.19 -1.03 -18.09
N ARG A 519 -26.36 0.29 -18.30
CA ARG A 519 -27.65 0.92 -18.02
C ARG A 519 -28.70 0.21 -18.87
N PRO A 520 -29.85 -0.17 -18.30
CA PRO A 520 -30.98 -0.61 -19.12
C PRO A 520 -31.29 0.50 -20.12
N SER A 521 -31.45 0.14 -21.40
CA SER A 521 -31.91 1.09 -22.40
C SER A 521 -33.34 1.48 -22.04
N ASP A 522 -33.56 2.76 -21.74
CA ASP A 522 -34.90 3.34 -21.67
C ASP A 522 -35.48 3.46 -23.09
N GLU A 523 -35.65 2.34 -23.80
CA GLU A 523 -36.53 2.25 -24.97
C GLU A 523 -37.24 0.87 -24.98
N PRO A 524 -38.57 0.86 -25.17
CA PRO A 524 -39.42 -0.34 -25.17
C PRO A 524 -39.25 -1.25 -26.40
#